data_AF-A0AAC9R6L8-F1
#
_entry.id   AF-A0AAC9R6L8-F1
#
_cell.length_a   1.000
_cell.length_b   1.000
_cell.length_c   1.000
_cell.angle_alpha   90.00
_cell.angle_beta   90.00
_cell.angle_gamma   90.00
#
_symmetry.space_group_name_H-M   'P 1'
#
loop_
_entity.id
_entity.type
_entity.pdbx_description
1 polymer ?
#
loop_
_entity_poly.entity_id
_entity_poly.type
_entity_poly.pdbx_seq_one_letter_code
_entity_poly.pdbx_strand_id
1 'polypeptide(L)'
;MEKLKNLWDDKLWFKILVIVVILALSYWFGIIAILLGFILFIYAIVTVIRKYIFKKNTRFKVRYILLSFLALTIMGGYGYAQTHPEEMEQSRIRQQETKKAAETKKDEDAKKAAKAKKAEAAKQAEAAKQAEAAKQAEVAKQAEVARQAEAAKQAEAARQAEAAKQAEAARQAEAARQAEAAKQAEAAKQAEAAKQAEAARQAEAATQAEAAAQAQAAAQTEQNGNSSGYTRDANGRWHRSNGQFASKKEIAAAGLVW
;
A
#
# COMPACT_ATOMS: atom_id res chain seq x y z
N MET A 1 1.31 -21.69 -93.17
CA MET A 1 0.35 -22.80 -92.94
C MET A 1 0.93 -24.20 -93.23
N GLU A 2 2.22 -24.34 -93.57
CA GLU A 2 2.82 -25.67 -93.86
C GLU A 2 3.34 -26.42 -92.63
N LYS A 3 3.76 -25.71 -91.57
CA LYS A 3 4.27 -26.34 -90.33
C LYS A 3 3.23 -27.11 -89.52
N LEU A 4 1.93 -26.88 -89.77
CA LEU A 4 0.85 -27.61 -89.10
C LEU A 4 0.47 -28.92 -89.81
N LYS A 5 0.82 -29.10 -91.08
CA LYS A 5 0.53 -30.35 -91.82
C LYS A 5 1.49 -31.48 -91.44
N ASN A 6 2.74 -31.15 -91.13
CA ASN A 6 3.78 -32.15 -90.78
C ASN A 6 3.63 -32.71 -89.35
N LEU A 7 2.77 -32.13 -88.50
CA LEU A 7 2.48 -32.66 -87.17
C LEU A 7 1.57 -33.91 -87.22
N TRP A 8 0.88 -34.15 -88.33
CA TRP A 8 -0.05 -35.27 -88.49
C TRP A 8 0.54 -36.47 -89.24
N ASP A 9 1.73 -36.35 -89.83
CA ASP A 9 2.31 -37.38 -90.72
C ASP A 9 3.35 -38.28 -90.02
N ASP A 10 3.63 -38.04 -88.74
CA ASP A 10 4.53 -38.91 -87.98
C ASP A 10 3.76 -40.12 -87.43
N LYS A 11 4.09 -41.30 -87.97
CA LYS A 11 3.66 -42.62 -87.43
C LYS A 11 3.85 -42.75 -85.91
N LEU A 12 4.73 -41.94 -85.31
CA LEU A 12 4.98 -41.90 -83.88
C LEU A 12 3.88 -41.15 -83.10
N TRP A 13 3.37 -40.02 -83.63
CA TRP A 13 2.30 -39.27 -82.99
C TRP A 13 0.97 -40.03 -83.01
N PHE A 14 0.68 -40.72 -84.13
CA PHE A 14 -0.49 -41.60 -84.21
C PHE A 14 -0.42 -42.76 -83.20
N LYS A 15 0.77 -43.35 -82.98
CA LYS A 15 0.97 -44.39 -81.95
C LYS A 15 0.72 -43.87 -80.54
N ILE A 16 1.18 -42.66 -80.22
CA ILE A 16 0.93 -42.03 -78.92
C ILE A 16 -0.56 -41.77 -78.72
N LEU A 17 -1.24 -41.23 -79.73
CA LEU A 17 -2.69 -40.99 -79.69
C LEU A 17 -3.48 -42.30 -79.48
N VAL A 18 -3.10 -43.37 -80.18
CA VAL A 18 -3.70 -44.70 -80.00
C VAL A 18 -3.50 -45.22 -78.57
N ILE A 19 -2.30 -45.07 -77.98
CA ILE A 19 -2.02 -45.49 -76.59
C ILE A 19 -2.89 -44.70 -75.60
N VAL A 20 -3.02 -43.38 -75.79
CA VAL A 20 -3.86 -42.53 -74.91
C VAL A 20 -5.33 -42.94 -75.00
N VAL A 21 -5.83 -43.24 -76.20
CA VAL A 21 -7.21 -43.73 -76.39
C VAL A 21 -7.42 -45.09 -75.73
N ILE A 22 -6.46 -46.02 -75.85
CA ILE A 22 -6.54 -47.33 -75.19
C ILE A 22 -6.56 -47.17 -73.67
N LEU A 23 -5.73 -46.27 -73.10
CA LEU A 23 -5.72 -45.99 -71.67
C LEU A 23 -7.06 -45.38 -71.21
N ALA A 24 -7.62 -44.43 -71.96
CA ALA A 24 -8.91 -43.83 -71.67
C ALA A 24 -10.05 -44.87 -71.73
N LEU A 25 -10.04 -45.76 -72.73
CA LEU A 25 -11.02 -46.85 -72.83
C LEU A 25 -10.86 -47.84 -71.68
N SER A 26 -9.63 -48.22 -71.32
CA SER A 26 -9.37 -49.16 -70.22
C SER A 26 -9.90 -48.63 -68.87
N TYR A 27 -9.77 -47.31 -68.65
CA TYR A 27 -10.33 -46.64 -67.48
C TYR A 27 -11.86 -46.67 -67.47
N TRP A 28 -12.49 -46.39 -68.62
CA TRP A 28 -13.94 -46.45 -68.76
C TRP A 28 -14.50 -47.87 -68.56
N PHE A 29 -13.84 -48.89 -69.10
CA PHE A 29 -14.21 -50.30 -68.90
C PHE A 29 -14.11 -50.72 -67.43
N GLY A 30 -13.08 -50.25 -66.71
CA GLY A 30 -12.96 -50.48 -65.27
C GLY A 30 -14.13 -49.87 -64.48
N ILE A 31 -14.51 -48.63 -64.80
CA ILE A 31 -15.66 -47.96 -64.16
C ILE A 31 -16.96 -48.71 -64.48
N ILE A 32 -17.17 -49.13 -65.73
CA ILE A 32 -18.37 -49.90 -66.13
C ILE A 32 -18.43 -51.24 -65.38
N ALA A 33 -17.29 -51.94 -65.21
CA ALA A 33 -17.23 -53.19 -64.46
C ALA A 33 -17.59 -52.99 -62.97
N ILE A 34 -17.12 -51.90 -62.36
CA ILE A 34 -17.47 -51.54 -60.98
C ILE A 34 -18.97 -51.24 -60.86
N LEU A 35 -19.55 -50.49 -61.81
CA LEU A 35 -20.98 -50.19 -61.83
C LEU A 35 -21.83 -51.45 -62.02
N LEU A 36 -21.44 -52.36 -62.92
CA LEU A 36 -22.11 -53.65 -63.11
C LEU A 36 -22.02 -54.52 -61.84
N GLY A 37 -20.86 -54.54 -61.18
CA GLY A 37 -20.68 -55.21 -59.89
C GLY A 37 -21.61 -54.65 -58.82
N PHE A 38 -21.76 -53.32 -58.77
CA PHE A 38 -22.66 -52.65 -57.83
C PHE A 38 -24.14 -52.96 -58.11
N ILE A 39 -24.54 -53.03 -59.38
CA ILE A 39 -25.89 -53.46 -59.78
C ILE A 39 -26.17 -54.90 -59.34
N LEU A 40 -25.23 -55.82 -59.55
CA LEU A 40 -25.36 -57.22 -59.10
C LEU A 40 -25.39 -57.32 -57.57
N PHE A 41 -24.63 -56.49 -56.87
CA PHE A 41 -24.65 -56.41 -55.41
C PHE A 41 -26.02 -55.92 -54.88
N ILE A 42 -26.59 -54.88 -55.49
CA ILE A 42 -27.95 -54.43 -55.18
C ILE A 42 -28.97 -55.53 -55.47
N TYR A 43 -28.85 -56.23 -56.61
CA TYR A 43 -29.72 -57.36 -56.93
C TYR A 43 -29.65 -58.48 -55.88
N ALA A 44 -28.45 -58.80 -55.39
CA ALA A 44 -28.24 -59.76 -54.30
C ALA A 44 -28.91 -59.31 -52.99
N ILE A 45 -28.79 -58.03 -52.64
CA ILE A 45 -29.46 -57.44 -51.47
C ILE A 45 -30.99 -57.54 -51.63
N VAL A 46 -31.54 -57.16 -52.79
CA VAL A 46 -32.98 -57.24 -53.06
C VAL A 46 -33.48 -58.68 -53.00
N THR A 47 -32.71 -59.66 -53.47
CA THR A 47 -33.08 -61.09 -53.35
C THR A 47 -33.05 -61.57 -51.91
N VAL A 48 -32.08 -61.15 -51.09
CA VAL A 48 -32.04 -61.46 -49.66
C VAL A 48 -33.21 -60.81 -48.93
N ILE A 49 -33.49 -59.53 -49.19
CA ILE A 49 -34.64 -58.80 -48.63
C ILE A 49 -35.95 -59.50 -49.03
N ARG A 50 -36.13 -59.86 -50.30
CA ARG A 50 -37.32 -60.58 -50.76
C ARG A 50 -37.49 -61.95 -50.08
N LYS A 51 -36.38 -62.62 -49.76
CA LYS A 51 -36.39 -63.89 -49.04
C LYS A 51 -36.73 -63.72 -47.56
N TYR A 52 -36.12 -62.74 -46.90
CA TYR A 52 -36.21 -62.56 -45.45
C TYR A 52 -37.43 -61.74 -45.01
N ILE A 53 -37.78 -60.69 -45.75
CA ILE A 53 -38.89 -59.78 -45.41
C ILE A 53 -40.21 -60.28 -46.00
N PHE A 54 -40.23 -60.74 -47.26
CA PHE A 54 -41.47 -61.19 -47.92
C PHE A 54 -41.79 -62.68 -47.74
N LYS A 55 -40.99 -63.42 -46.96
CA LYS A 55 -41.14 -64.85 -46.62
C LYS A 55 -41.53 -65.73 -47.83
N LYS A 56 -41.15 -65.34 -49.05
CA LYS A 56 -41.35 -66.14 -50.26
C LYS A 56 -40.20 -67.13 -50.34
N ASN A 57 -40.56 -68.41 -50.36
CA ASN A 57 -39.61 -69.52 -50.31
C ASN A 57 -38.78 -69.57 -51.59
N THR A 58 -37.57 -69.00 -51.58
CA THR A 58 -36.60 -69.17 -52.66
C THR A 58 -36.12 -70.61 -52.63
N ARG A 59 -36.42 -71.38 -53.68
CA ARG A 59 -36.19 -72.83 -53.76
C ARG A 59 -34.71 -73.25 -53.67
N PHE A 60 -33.77 -72.31 -53.74
CA PHE A 60 -32.34 -72.58 -53.71
C PHE A 60 -31.80 -72.47 -52.27
N LYS A 61 -31.29 -73.61 -51.79
CA LYS A 61 -30.78 -73.79 -50.43
C LYS A 61 -29.47 -72.99 -50.26
N VAL A 62 -29.57 -71.73 -49.86
CA VAL A 62 -28.47 -70.75 -49.68
C VAL A 62 -27.25 -71.29 -48.93
N ARG A 63 -27.43 -72.26 -48.03
CA ARG A 63 -26.32 -72.95 -47.36
C ARG A 63 -25.35 -73.66 -48.31
N TYR A 64 -25.83 -74.19 -49.45
CA TYR A 64 -24.95 -74.84 -50.44
C TYR A 64 -24.20 -73.83 -51.30
N ILE A 65 -24.78 -72.65 -51.54
CA ILE A 65 -24.10 -71.55 -52.25
C ILE A 65 -22.99 -70.99 -51.35
N LEU A 66 -23.25 -70.83 -50.05
CA LEU A 66 -22.22 -70.39 -49.10
C LEU A 66 -21.11 -71.44 -48.91
N LEU A 67 -21.47 -72.72 -48.82
CA LEU A 67 -20.47 -73.80 -48.72
C LEU A 67 -19.66 -73.97 -50.00
N SER A 68 -20.26 -73.82 -51.19
CA SER A 68 -19.52 -73.88 -52.45
C SER A 68 -18.59 -72.67 -52.61
N PHE A 69 -19.01 -71.48 -52.18
CA PHE A 69 -18.18 -70.29 -52.21
C PHE A 69 -17.01 -70.39 -51.23
N LEU A 70 -17.25 -70.90 -50.01
CA LEU A 70 -16.19 -71.14 -49.03
C LEU A 70 -15.19 -72.20 -49.52
N ALA A 71 -15.68 -73.29 -50.13
CA ALA A 71 -14.83 -74.32 -50.72
C ALA A 71 -14.00 -73.79 -51.90
N LEU A 72 -14.58 -72.97 -52.79
CA LEU A 72 -13.87 -72.30 -53.89
C LEU A 72 -12.85 -71.28 -53.38
N THR A 73 -13.13 -70.58 -52.29
CA THR A 73 -12.21 -69.60 -51.70
C THR A 73 -11.02 -70.30 -51.05
N ILE A 74 -11.25 -71.42 -50.36
CA ILE A 74 -10.16 -72.22 -49.78
C ILE A 74 -9.34 -72.89 -50.90
N MET A 75 -9.99 -73.47 -51.91
CA MET A 75 -9.28 -74.16 -53.00
C MET A 75 -8.54 -73.20 -53.95
N GLY A 76 -9.11 -72.01 -54.19
CA GLY A 76 -8.44 -70.91 -54.91
C GLY A 76 -7.31 -70.28 -54.11
N GLY A 77 -7.46 -70.11 -52.79
CA GLY A 77 -6.41 -69.62 -51.91
C GLY A 77 -5.21 -70.58 -51.80
N TYR A 78 -5.47 -71.90 -51.78
CA TYR A 78 -4.40 -72.91 -51.77
C TYR A 78 -3.64 -73.01 -53.10
N GLY A 79 -4.31 -72.84 -54.25
CA GLY A 79 -3.65 -72.84 -55.56
C GLY A 79 -2.85 -71.56 -55.87
N TYR A 80 -3.30 -70.41 -55.35
CA TYR A 80 -2.63 -69.12 -55.57
C TYR A 80 -1.39 -68.94 -54.68
N ALA A 81 -1.44 -69.46 -53.45
CA ALA A 81 -0.32 -69.38 -52.51
C ALA A 81 0.93 -70.18 -52.95
N GLN A 82 0.75 -71.21 -53.79
CA GLN A 82 1.85 -72.09 -54.23
C GLN A 82 2.53 -71.62 -55.53
N THR A 83 1.94 -70.66 -56.25
CA THR A 83 2.42 -70.21 -57.57
C THR A 83 3.08 -68.82 -57.58
N HIS A 84 2.97 -68.02 -56.49
CA HIS A 84 3.50 -66.65 -56.43
C HIS A 84 4.20 -66.33 -55.08
N PRO A 85 5.32 -66.99 -54.72
CA PRO A 85 6.05 -66.72 -53.49
C PRO A 85 6.64 -65.29 -53.41
N GLU A 86 6.96 -64.68 -54.56
CA GLU A 86 7.55 -63.33 -54.62
C GLU A 86 6.59 -62.21 -54.14
N GLU A 87 5.29 -62.31 -54.42
CA GLU A 87 4.32 -61.31 -53.96
C GLU A 87 4.08 -61.38 -52.44
N MET A 88 4.21 -62.58 -51.87
CA MET A 88 4.12 -62.79 -50.42
C MET A 88 5.34 -62.23 -49.69
N GLU A 89 6.55 -62.36 -50.25
CA GLU A 89 7.72 -61.69 -49.70
C GLU A 89 7.63 -60.17 -49.85
N GLN A 90 7.20 -59.67 -51.00
CA GLN A 90 7.09 -58.23 -51.23
C GLN A 90 5.99 -57.57 -50.36
N SER A 91 4.91 -58.29 -50.07
CA SER A 91 3.88 -57.84 -49.11
C SER A 91 4.37 -57.90 -47.67
N ARG A 92 5.18 -58.90 -47.28
CA ARG A 92 5.85 -58.95 -45.97
C ARG A 92 6.84 -57.80 -45.80
N ILE A 93 7.64 -57.49 -46.81
CA ILE A 93 8.57 -56.35 -46.82
C ILE A 93 7.78 -55.05 -46.69
N ARG A 94 6.72 -54.85 -47.49
CA ARG A 94 5.84 -53.66 -47.35
C ARG A 94 5.17 -53.58 -45.97
N GLN A 95 4.75 -54.69 -45.38
CA GLN A 95 4.23 -54.70 -44.01
C GLN A 95 5.31 -54.38 -42.96
N GLN A 96 6.54 -54.81 -43.15
CA GLN A 96 7.66 -54.47 -42.26
C GLN A 96 8.05 -53.00 -42.41
N GLU A 97 8.12 -52.47 -43.63
CA GLU A 97 8.41 -51.05 -43.87
C GLU A 97 7.33 -50.13 -43.32
N THR A 98 6.05 -50.49 -43.49
CA THR A 98 4.93 -49.72 -42.92
C THR A 98 4.92 -49.76 -41.39
N LYS A 99 5.24 -50.91 -40.78
CA LYS A 99 5.40 -51.00 -39.31
C LYS A 99 6.56 -50.15 -38.82
N LYS A 100 7.72 -50.23 -39.48
CA LYS A 100 8.91 -49.44 -39.13
C LYS A 100 8.66 -47.93 -39.32
N ALA A 101 7.95 -47.53 -40.37
CA ALA A 101 7.54 -46.15 -40.60
C ALA A 101 6.48 -45.65 -39.58
N ALA A 102 5.61 -46.52 -39.10
CA ALA A 102 4.66 -46.17 -38.03
C ALA A 102 5.37 -46.02 -36.68
N GLU A 103 6.37 -46.86 -36.40
CA GLU A 103 7.18 -46.80 -35.19
C GLU A 103 8.06 -45.54 -35.17
N THR A 104 8.69 -45.19 -36.29
CA THR A 104 9.46 -43.93 -36.38
C THR A 104 8.57 -42.69 -36.23
N LYS A 105 7.36 -42.68 -36.79
CA LYS A 105 6.40 -41.59 -36.56
C LYS A 105 5.98 -41.49 -35.09
N LYS A 106 5.71 -42.63 -34.45
CA LYS A 106 5.34 -42.69 -33.03
C LYS A 106 6.47 -42.17 -32.14
N ASP A 107 7.73 -42.48 -32.45
CA ASP A 107 8.89 -41.98 -31.72
C ASP A 107 9.11 -40.47 -31.92
N GLU A 108 8.90 -39.95 -33.13
CA GLU A 108 8.94 -38.52 -33.38
C GLU A 108 7.84 -37.76 -32.63
N ASP A 109 6.61 -38.28 -32.63
CA ASP A 109 5.50 -37.67 -31.92
C ASP A 109 5.70 -37.76 -30.40
N ALA A 110 6.26 -38.85 -29.89
CA ALA A 110 6.65 -38.99 -28.49
C ALA A 110 7.75 -37.97 -28.11
N LYS A 111 8.76 -37.76 -28.96
CA LYS A 111 9.80 -36.73 -28.75
C LYS A 111 9.22 -35.31 -28.78
N LYS A 112 8.30 -35.02 -29.71
CA LYS A 112 7.61 -33.72 -29.77
C LYS A 112 6.76 -33.47 -28.54
N ALA A 113 5.99 -34.48 -28.09
CA ALA A 113 5.18 -34.39 -26.87
C ALA A 113 6.05 -34.19 -25.62
N ALA A 114 7.18 -34.90 -25.50
CA ALA A 114 8.13 -34.72 -24.40
C ALA A 114 8.74 -33.31 -24.40
N LYS A 115 9.11 -32.79 -25.58
CA LYS A 115 9.63 -31.42 -25.72
C LYS A 115 8.57 -30.37 -25.35
N ALA A 116 7.32 -30.56 -25.75
CA ALA A 116 6.21 -29.68 -25.39
C ALA A 116 5.97 -29.65 -23.87
N LYS A 117 5.91 -30.82 -23.21
CA LYS A 117 5.78 -30.92 -21.76
C LYS A 117 6.93 -30.24 -21.01
N LYS A 118 8.16 -30.41 -21.50
CA LYS A 118 9.34 -29.75 -20.89
C LYS A 118 9.28 -28.22 -21.04
N ALA A 119 8.81 -27.72 -22.18
CA ALA A 119 8.62 -26.28 -22.40
C ALA A 119 7.50 -25.70 -21.51
N GLU A 120 6.40 -26.43 -21.33
CA GLU A 120 5.32 -26.03 -20.43
C GLU A 120 5.77 -26.01 -18.96
N ALA A 121 6.48 -27.04 -18.52
CA ALA A 121 7.06 -27.08 -17.19
C ALA A 121 8.05 -25.93 -16.95
N ALA A 122 8.87 -25.57 -17.95
CA ALA A 122 9.76 -24.42 -17.86
C ALA A 122 9.00 -23.09 -17.71
N LYS A 123 7.92 -22.89 -18.48
CA LYS A 123 7.05 -21.70 -18.35
C LYS A 123 6.38 -21.62 -16.98
N GLN A 124 5.89 -22.74 -16.44
CA GLN A 124 5.30 -22.78 -15.10
C GLN A 124 6.33 -22.46 -14.02
N ALA A 125 7.56 -22.97 -14.15
CA ALA A 125 8.65 -22.67 -13.22
C ALA A 125 9.06 -21.18 -13.27
N GLU A 126 9.08 -20.57 -14.46
CA GLU A 126 9.34 -19.13 -14.61
C GLU A 126 8.22 -18.28 -14.01
N ALA A 127 6.96 -18.64 -14.25
CA ALA A 127 5.80 -17.98 -13.65
C ALA A 127 5.82 -18.08 -12.11
N ALA A 128 6.20 -19.23 -11.56
CA ALA A 128 6.34 -19.41 -10.11
C ALA A 128 7.43 -18.49 -9.53
N LYS A 129 8.59 -18.37 -10.19
CA LYS A 129 9.66 -17.45 -9.78
C LYS A 129 9.22 -15.99 -9.84
N GLN A 130 8.49 -15.59 -10.87
CA GLN A 130 7.95 -14.23 -10.98
C GLN A 130 6.93 -13.94 -9.88
N ALA A 131 6.06 -14.91 -9.55
CA ALA A 131 5.10 -14.76 -8.45
C ALA A 131 5.81 -14.65 -7.08
N GLU A 132 6.88 -15.40 -6.86
CA GLU A 132 7.69 -15.29 -5.64
C GLU A 132 8.39 -13.94 -5.55
N ALA A 133 8.99 -13.47 -6.64
CA ALA A 133 9.61 -12.14 -6.71
C ALA A 133 8.60 -11.01 -6.45
N ALA A 134 7.37 -11.13 -6.97
CA ALA A 134 6.30 -10.17 -6.71
C ALA A 134 5.90 -10.14 -5.22
N LYS A 135 5.79 -11.31 -4.57
CA LYS A 135 5.53 -11.38 -3.12
C LYS A 135 6.66 -10.75 -2.29
N GLN A 136 7.92 -11.02 -2.65
CA GLN A 136 9.06 -10.39 -1.97
C GLN A 136 9.07 -8.87 -2.13
N ALA A 137 8.73 -8.36 -3.32
CA ALA A 137 8.61 -6.93 -3.57
C ALA A 137 7.47 -6.29 -2.77
N GLU A 138 6.34 -6.99 -2.59
CA GLU A 138 5.23 -6.52 -1.75
C GLU A 138 5.64 -6.45 -0.27
N VAL A 139 6.32 -7.48 0.25
CA VAL A 139 6.85 -7.50 1.62
C VAL A 139 7.85 -6.36 1.83
N ALA A 140 8.74 -6.10 0.86
CA ALA A 140 9.68 -4.99 0.93
C ALA A 140 8.98 -3.63 1.01
N LYS A 141 7.92 -3.41 0.21
CA LYS A 141 7.10 -2.19 0.28
C LYS A 141 6.40 -2.03 1.63
N GLN A 142 5.84 -3.11 2.18
CA GLN A 142 5.22 -3.07 3.50
C GLN A 142 6.23 -2.72 4.60
N ALA A 143 7.44 -3.28 4.53
CA ALA A 143 8.52 -2.96 5.47
C ALA A 143 8.97 -1.49 5.37
N GLU A 144 9.02 -0.93 4.16
CA GLU A 144 9.33 0.49 3.95
C GLU A 144 8.25 1.41 4.55
N VAL A 145 6.96 1.10 4.31
CA VAL A 145 5.84 1.83 4.92
C VAL A 145 5.89 1.77 6.44
N ALA A 146 6.21 0.61 7.02
CA ALA A 146 6.35 0.46 8.47
C ALA A 146 7.49 1.33 9.03
N ARG A 147 8.65 1.38 8.35
CA ARG A 147 9.76 2.26 8.73
C ARG A 147 9.40 3.75 8.65
N GLN A 148 8.67 4.16 7.61
CA GLN A 148 8.21 5.54 7.48
C GLN A 148 7.23 5.91 8.60
N ALA A 149 6.32 5.00 8.96
CA ALA A 149 5.39 5.21 10.08
C ALA A 149 6.11 5.31 11.42
N GLU A 150 7.14 4.50 11.66
CA GLU A 150 7.97 4.58 12.86
C GLU A 150 8.76 5.90 12.93
N ALA A 151 9.37 6.32 11.82
CA ALA A 151 10.06 7.60 11.72
C ALA A 151 9.13 8.80 11.99
N ALA A 152 7.89 8.75 11.49
CA ALA A 152 6.88 9.78 11.75
C ALA A 152 6.52 9.86 13.24
N LYS A 153 6.34 8.71 13.91
CA LYS A 153 6.09 8.68 15.37
C LYS A 153 7.25 9.25 16.18
N GLN A 154 8.49 8.92 15.80
CA GLN A 154 9.67 9.49 16.47
C GLN A 154 9.76 11.01 16.29
N ALA A 155 9.46 11.52 15.09
CA ALA A 155 9.43 12.96 14.83
C ALA A 155 8.33 13.68 15.63
N GLU A 156 7.16 13.07 15.77
CA GLU A 156 6.08 13.61 16.61
C GLU A 156 6.48 13.64 18.10
N ALA A 157 7.07 12.55 18.61
CA ALA A 157 7.56 12.49 19.98
C ALA A 157 8.64 13.56 20.26
N ALA A 158 9.55 13.79 19.30
CA ALA A 158 10.55 14.85 19.40
C ALA A 158 9.92 16.25 19.48
N ARG A 159 8.91 16.54 18.65
CA ARG A 159 8.16 17.81 18.70
C ARG A 159 7.44 18.01 20.03
N GLN A 160 6.81 16.95 20.56
CA GLN A 160 6.15 17.03 21.86
C GLN A 160 7.16 17.30 23.00
N ALA A 161 8.33 16.67 22.96
CA ALA A 161 9.40 16.92 23.93
C ALA A 161 9.93 18.36 23.85
N GLU A 162 10.09 18.91 22.65
CA GLU A 162 10.49 20.30 22.45
C GLU A 162 9.43 21.28 22.97
N ALA A 163 8.15 21.04 22.67
CA ALA A 163 7.05 21.84 23.19
C ALA A 163 6.98 21.82 24.73
N ALA A 164 7.21 20.66 25.34
CA ALA A 164 7.26 20.53 26.80
C ALA A 164 8.40 21.36 27.41
N LYS A 165 9.59 21.33 26.81
CA LYS A 165 10.74 22.17 27.25
C LYS A 165 10.44 23.66 27.13
N GLN A 166 9.80 24.09 26.03
CA GLN A 166 9.41 25.49 25.86
C GLN A 166 8.38 25.93 26.91
N ALA A 167 7.39 25.07 27.21
CA ALA A 167 6.40 25.34 28.26
C ALA A 167 7.04 25.43 29.66
N GLU A 168 8.02 24.57 29.96
CA GLU A 168 8.77 24.64 31.21
C GLU A 168 9.59 25.93 31.31
N ALA A 169 10.30 26.30 30.24
CA ALA A 169 11.05 27.56 30.18
C ALA A 169 10.13 28.79 30.36
N ALA A 170 8.94 28.78 29.77
CA ALA A 170 7.95 29.84 29.95
C ALA A 170 7.47 29.95 31.40
N ARG A 171 7.19 28.82 32.07
CA ARG A 171 6.83 28.81 33.49
C ARG A 171 7.96 29.33 34.39
N GLN A 172 9.20 28.97 34.11
CA GLN A 172 10.35 29.48 34.86
C GLN A 172 10.51 31.00 34.68
N ALA A 173 10.33 31.51 33.45
CA ALA A 173 10.37 32.94 33.17
C ALA A 173 9.24 33.70 33.89
N GLU A 174 8.02 33.14 33.93
CA GLU A 174 6.90 33.73 34.66
C GLU A 174 7.17 33.75 36.17
N ALA A 175 7.67 32.65 36.74
CA ALA A 175 8.05 32.59 38.15
C ALA A 175 9.13 33.61 38.51
N ALA A 176 10.13 33.80 37.63
CA ALA A 176 11.17 34.81 37.82
C ALA A 176 10.58 36.23 37.83
N ARG A 177 9.66 36.56 36.91
CA ARG A 177 8.97 37.86 36.89
C ARG A 177 8.13 38.09 38.14
N GLN A 178 7.42 37.07 38.63
CA GLN A 178 6.65 37.18 39.87
C GLN A 178 7.57 37.41 41.08
N ALA A 179 8.71 36.74 41.15
CA ALA A 179 9.69 36.95 42.22
C ALA A 179 10.30 38.36 42.17
N GLU A 180 10.57 38.89 40.98
CA GLU A 180 11.05 40.28 40.82
C GLU A 180 9.98 41.29 41.24
N ALA A 181 8.72 41.09 40.83
CA ALA A 181 7.61 41.94 41.24
C ALA A 181 7.40 41.93 42.77
N ALA A 182 7.54 40.76 43.41
CA ALA A 182 7.46 40.64 44.87
C ALA A 182 8.58 41.44 45.58
N LYS A 183 9.82 41.36 45.07
CA LYS A 183 10.95 42.16 45.60
C LYS A 183 10.71 43.67 45.44
N GLN A 184 10.19 44.10 44.29
CA GLN A 184 9.85 45.51 44.08
C GLN A 184 8.74 45.99 45.02
N ALA A 185 7.72 45.16 45.26
CA ALA A 185 6.66 45.47 46.21
C ALA A 185 7.18 45.55 47.66
N GLU A 186 8.10 44.68 48.06
CA GLU A 186 8.75 44.74 49.37
C GLU A 186 9.61 46.00 49.52
N ALA A 187 10.41 46.34 48.50
CA ALA A 187 11.19 47.57 48.48
C ALA A 187 10.31 48.82 48.57
N ALA A 188 9.17 48.85 47.89
CA ALA A 188 8.20 49.94 47.97
C ALA A 188 7.63 50.09 49.39
N LYS A 189 7.27 48.98 50.06
CA LYS A 189 6.81 49.00 51.46
C LYS A 189 7.89 49.51 52.41
N GLN A 190 9.14 49.09 52.23
CA GLN A 190 10.25 49.59 53.04
C GLN A 190 10.48 51.09 52.83
N ALA A 191 10.40 51.58 51.59
CA ALA A 191 10.50 53.01 51.29
C ALA A 191 9.35 53.82 51.90
N GLU A 192 8.12 53.28 51.90
CA GLU A 192 6.98 53.92 52.56
C GLU A 192 7.16 53.97 54.09
N ALA A 193 7.59 52.86 54.70
CA ALA A 193 7.90 52.82 56.12
C ALA A 193 9.01 53.81 56.51
N ALA A 194 10.04 53.95 55.69
CA ALA A 194 11.11 54.93 55.91
C ALA A 194 10.59 56.38 55.87
N LYS A 195 9.70 56.70 54.91
CA LYS A 195 9.06 58.02 54.84
C LYS A 195 8.18 58.29 56.06
N GLN A 196 7.42 57.30 56.54
CA GLN A 196 6.62 57.44 57.75
C GLN A 196 7.49 57.66 58.99
N ALA A 197 8.61 56.95 59.11
CA ALA A 197 9.57 57.14 60.19
C ALA A 197 10.22 58.53 60.17
N GLU A 198 10.56 59.05 58.98
CA GLU A 198 11.07 60.40 58.81
C GLU A 198 10.02 61.46 59.20
N ALA A 199 8.78 61.29 58.76
CA ALA A 199 7.67 62.17 59.14
C ALA A 199 7.44 62.18 60.67
N ALA A 200 7.52 61.01 61.32
CA ALA A 200 7.42 60.91 62.78
C ALA A 200 8.55 61.67 63.49
N ARG A 201 9.80 61.54 63.01
CA ARG A 201 10.94 62.30 63.56
C ARG A 201 10.78 63.81 63.38
N GLN A 202 10.25 64.26 62.24
CA GLN A 202 9.97 65.68 62.02
C GLN A 202 8.87 66.19 62.95
N ALA A 203 7.83 65.39 63.20
CA ALA A 203 6.78 65.74 64.17
C ALA A 203 7.32 65.83 65.61
N GLU A 204 8.17 64.89 66.03
CA GLU A 204 8.85 64.95 67.33
C GLU A 204 9.80 66.16 67.44
N ALA A 205 10.53 66.48 66.38
CA ALA A 205 11.37 67.68 66.36
C ALA A 205 10.54 68.97 66.48
N ALA A 206 9.37 69.02 65.82
CA ALA A 206 8.46 70.16 65.92
C ALA A 206 7.88 70.32 67.33
N THR A 207 7.47 69.22 67.99
CA THR A 207 6.97 69.29 69.37
C THR A 207 8.07 69.69 70.36
N GLN A 208 9.30 69.22 70.18
CA GLN A 208 10.45 69.69 70.97
C GLN A 208 10.75 71.17 70.75
N ALA A 209 10.69 71.65 69.51
CA ALA A 209 10.88 73.07 69.20
C ALA A 209 9.79 73.94 69.84
N GLU A 210 8.52 73.50 69.81
CA GLU A 210 7.42 74.19 70.46
C GLU A 210 7.58 74.22 71.99
N ALA A 211 7.96 73.08 72.60
CA ALA A 211 8.25 73.01 74.03
C ALA A 211 9.42 73.94 74.42
N ALA A 212 10.48 74.01 73.61
CA ALA A 212 11.60 74.92 73.82
C ALA A 212 11.17 76.39 73.70
N ALA A 213 10.32 76.72 72.73
CA ALA A 213 9.77 78.07 72.57
C ALA A 213 8.90 78.47 73.77
N GLN A 214 8.06 77.56 74.27
CA GLN A 214 7.27 77.79 75.50
C GLN A 214 8.17 77.98 76.73
N ALA A 215 9.24 77.20 76.87
CA ALA A 215 10.20 77.35 77.96
C ALA A 215 10.94 78.70 77.89
N GLN A 216 11.32 79.16 76.69
CA GLN A 216 11.92 80.49 76.51
C GLN A 216 10.93 81.62 76.82
N ALA A 217 9.68 81.50 76.39
CA ALA A 217 8.63 82.47 76.71
C ALA A 217 8.40 82.55 78.23
N ALA A 218 8.36 81.40 78.92
CA ALA A 218 8.27 81.35 80.38
C ALA A 218 9.48 82.01 81.06
N ALA A 219 10.70 81.75 80.59
CA ALA A 219 11.91 82.38 81.11
C ALA A 219 11.92 83.91 80.92
N GLN A 220 11.38 84.41 79.80
CA GLN A 220 11.21 85.85 79.57
C GLN A 220 10.18 86.46 80.52
N THR A 221 9.06 85.77 80.81
CA THR A 221 8.09 86.27 81.78
C THR A 221 8.65 86.34 83.20
N GLU A 222 9.48 85.37 83.60
CA GLU A 222 10.18 85.38 84.89
C GLU A 222 11.21 86.52 84.98
N GLN A 223 12.01 86.74 83.93
CA GLN A 223 12.97 87.86 83.89
C GLN A 223 12.27 89.23 83.92
N ASN A 224 11.17 89.40 83.18
CA ASN A 224 10.44 90.67 83.15
C ASN A 224 9.74 90.94 84.48
N GLY A 225 9.24 89.90 85.16
CA GLY A 225 8.72 90.00 86.54
C GLY A 225 9.80 90.47 87.53
N ASN A 226 10.98 89.85 87.50
CA ASN A 226 12.08 90.22 88.39
C ASN A 226 12.63 91.63 88.12
N SER A 227 12.56 92.13 86.88
CA SER A 227 12.95 93.51 86.55
C SER A 227 11.97 94.57 87.08
N SER A 228 10.72 94.19 87.42
CA SER A 228 9.69 95.10 87.94
C SER A 228 9.79 95.36 89.45
N GLY A 229 10.72 94.71 90.15
CA GLY A 229 10.89 94.82 91.61
C GLY A 229 9.90 93.98 92.44
N TYR A 230 9.21 93.05 91.78
CA TYR A 230 8.29 92.09 92.38
C TYR A 230 8.77 90.65 92.10
N THR A 231 8.66 89.75 93.09
CA THR A 231 9.08 88.35 92.96
C THR A 231 7.90 87.41 93.22
N ARG A 232 7.75 86.32 92.46
CA ARG A 232 6.69 85.33 92.66
C ARG A 232 7.21 84.15 93.49
N ASP A 233 6.48 83.73 94.52
CA ASP A 233 6.82 82.55 95.33
C ASP A 233 6.35 81.23 94.68
N ALA A 234 6.78 80.09 95.22
CA ALA A 234 6.40 78.75 94.74
C ALA A 234 4.88 78.46 94.84
N ASN A 235 4.12 79.27 95.59
CA ASN A 235 2.67 79.18 95.70
C ASN A 235 1.95 80.16 94.75
N GLY A 236 2.67 80.83 93.85
CA GLY A 236 2.14 81.78 92.87
C GLY A 236 1.80 83.17 93.42
N ARG A 237 2.22 83.52 94.64
CA ARG A 237 1.95 84.83 95.24
C ARG A 237 3.06 85.81 94.92
N TRP A 238 2.70 87.03 94.55
CA TRP A 238 3.65 88.10 94.30
C TRP A 238 4.06 88.80 95.60
N HIS A 239 5.35 89.05 95.75
CA HIS A 239 5.98 89.78 96.85
C HIS A 239 6.65 91.06 96.32
N ARG A 240 6.71 92.08 97.15
CA ARG A 240 7.53 93.29 96.93
C ARG A 240 8.98 93.01 97.32
N SER A 241 9.90 93.89 96.93
CA SER A 241 11.32 93.83 97.33
C SER A 241 11.56 93.82 98.85
N ASN A 242 10.59 94.25 99.67
CA ASN A 242 10.64 94.23 101.13
C ASN A 242 10.07 92.93 101.77
N GLY A 243 9.72 91.92 100.96
CA GLY A 243 9.20 90.62 101.40
C GLY A 243 7.69 90.56 101.68
N GLN A 244 6.98 91.69 101.70
CA GLN A 244 5.52 91.71 101.89
C GLN A 244 4.77 91.33 100.62
N PHE A 245 3.55 90.78 100.77
CA PHE A 245 2.68 90.46 99.63
C PHE A 245 2.29 91.71 98.83
N ALA A 246 2.33 91.60 97.50
CA ALA A 246 1.82 92.61 96.58
C ALA A 246 0.29 92.53 96.50
N SER A 247 -0.39 93.68 96.44
CA SER A 247 -1.85 93.72 96.35
C SER A 247 -2.34 93.53 94.91
N LYS A 248 -3.61 93.12 94.75
CA LYS A 248 -4.24 92.91 93.42
C LYS A 248 -4.19 94.14 92.52
N LYS A 249 -4.30 95.34 93.08
CA LYS A 249 -4.18 96.59 92.32
C LYS A 249 -2.77 96.81 91.78
N GLU A 250 -1.74 96.45 92.55
CA GLU A 250 -0.34 96.66 92.17
C GLU A 250 0.14 95.64 91.15
N ILE A 251 -0.27 94.37 91.30
CA ILE A 251 0.02 93.31 90.31
C ILE A 251 -0.58 93.67 88.94
N ALA A 252 -1.84 94.14 88.92
CA ALA A 252 -2.48 94.59 87.69
C ALA A 252 -1.82 95.86 87.09
N ALA A 253 -1.39 96.81 87.93
CA ALA A 253 -0.72 98.02 87.48
C ALA A 253 0.69 97.75 86.90
N ALA A 254 1.39 96.73 87.40
CA ALA A 254 2.70 96.30 86.91
C ALA A 254 2.61 95.39 85.67
N GLY A 255 1.40 95.11 85.17
CA GLY A 255 1.20 94.19 84.03
C GLY A 255 1.54 92.74 84.35
N LEU A 256 1.63 92.39 85.63
CA LEU A 256 1.94 91.05 86.09
C LEU A 256 0.67 90.20 86.07
N VAL A 257 0.81 88.95 85.64
CA VAL A 257 -0.31 88.00 85.62
C VAL A 257 -0.63 87.60 87.07
N TRP A 258 -1.91 87.73 87.44
CA TRP A 258 -2.41 87.38 88.77
C TRP A 258 -2.27 85.87 89.04
#